data_AF-A0A3L7ZGT8-F1
#
_entry.id   AF-A0A3L7ZGT8-F1
#
_cell.length_a   1.000
_cell.length_b   1.000
_cell.length_c   1.000
_cell.angle_alpha   90.00
_cell.angle_beta   90.00
_cell.angle_gamma   90.00
#
_symmetry.space_group_name_H-M   'P 1'
#
loop_
_entity.id
_entity.type
_entity.pdbx_description
1 polymer ?
#
loop_
_entity_poly.entity_id
_entity_poly.type
_entity_poly.pdbx_seq_one_letter_code
_entity_poly.pdbx_strand_id
1 'polypeptide(L)' 'MEKGRIGLNAGKVWHALNEVNEISTQELSRKLSLSIEDLALAIGWLARENNIYITRKNGLLYVSNGIKSNMYY' A
#
# COMPACT_ATOMS: atom_id res chain seq x y z
N MET A 1 -13.28 8.88 15.06
CA MET A 1 -14.04 8.85 13.80
C MET A 1 -13.36 7.90 12.82
N GLU A 2 -14.13 7.12 12.07
CA GLU A 2 -13.63 6.10 11.14
C GLU A 2 -12.61 6.65 10.13
N LYS A 3 -12.91 7.82 9.56
CA LYS A 3 -12.05 8.54 8.62
C LYS A 3 -10.63 8.80 9.18
N GLY A 4 -10.51 9.06 10.48
CA GLY A 4 -9.21 9.28 11.13
C GLY A 4 -8.37 8.01 11.23
N ARG A 5 -9.00 6.86 11.49
CA ARG A 5 -8.33 5.55 11.51
C ARG A 5 -7.84 5.16 10.12
N ILE A 6 -8.66 5.39 9.09
CA ILE A 6 -8.28 5.16 7.69
C ILE A 6 -7.05 6.00 7.31
N GLY A 7 -7.04 7.29 7.62
CA GLY A 7 -5.90 8.17 7.36
C GLY A 7 -4.63 7.74 8.09
N LEU A 8 -4.74 7.34 9.37
CA LEU A 8 -3.61 6.80 10.14
C LEU A 8 -3.04 5.52 9.50
N ASN A 9 -3.90 4.59 9.11
CA ASN A 9 -3.48 3.34 8.47
C ASN A 9 -2.90 3.59 7.08
N ALA A 10 -3.43 4.55 6.31
CA ALA A 10 -2.86 5.00 5.04
C ALA A 10 -1.42 5.52 5.21
N GLY A 11 -1.14 6.28 6.27
CA GLY A 11 0.22 6.71 6.60
C GLY A 11 1.18 5.55 6.86
N LYS A 12 0.73 4.52 7.60
CA LYS A 12 1.52 3.29 7.84
C LYS A 12 1.81 2.53 6.54
N VAL A 13 0.79 2.36 5.69
CA VAL A 13 0.94 1.71 4.38
C VAL A 13 1.93 2.48 3.50
N TRP A 14 1.79 3.80 3.43
CA TRP A 14 2.70 4.65 2.67
C TRP A 14 4.15 4.50 3.12
N HIS A 15 4.40 4.55 4.43
CA HIS A 15 5.74 4.38 4.98
C HIS A 15 6.34 3.02 4.62
N ALA A 16 5.57 1.93 4.78
CA ALA A 16 6.02 0.59 4.42
C ALA A 16 6.36 0.48 2.92
N LEU A 17 5.54 1.05 2.03
CA LEU A 17 5.80 1.01 0.58
C LEU A 17 7.07 1.75 0.18
N ASN A 18 7.48 2.79 0.93
CA ASN A 18 8.75 3.48 0.70
C ASN A 18 9.99 2.66 1.10
N GLU A 19 9.84 1.59 1.89
CA GLU A 19 10.94 0.70 2.26
C GLU A 19 11.12 -0.47 1.28
N VAL A 20 10.00 -1.07 0.83
CA VAL A 20 10.01 -2.33 0.06
C VAL A 20 9.73 -2.16 -1.43
N ASN A 21 9.44 -0.93 -1.88
CA ASN A 21 9.00 -0.55 -3.24
C ASN A 21 7.70 -1.23 -3.69
N GLU A 22 7.64 -2.56 -3.76
CA GLU A 22 6.47 -3.35 -4.17
C GLU A 22 6.27 -4.56 -3.25
N ILE A 23 5.03 -4.83 -2.83
CA ILE A 23 4.70 -5.92 -1.91
C ILE A 23 3.28 -6.43 -2.16
N SER A 24 3.01 -7.72 -1.91
CA SER A 24 1.66 -8.26 -2.01
C SER A 24 0.76 -7.76 -0.88
N THR A 25 -0.55 -7.68 -1.12
CA THR A 25 -1.51 -7.26 -0.08
C THR A 25 -1.51 -8.20 1.13
N GLN A 26 -1.28 -9.51 0.93
CA GLN A 26 -1.18 -10.48 2.03
C GLN A 26 0.07 -10.27 2.89
N GLU A 27 1.23 -10.03 2.28
CA GLU A 27 2.46 -9.75 3.01
C GLU A 27 2.39 -8.41 3.74
N LEU A 28 1.84 -7.38 3.10
CA LEU A 28 1.67 -6.07 3.68
C LEU A 28 0.72 -6.08 4.89
N SER A 29 -0.39 -6.80 4.81
CA SER A 29 -1.32 -7.02 5.93
C SER A 29 -0.60 -7.66 7.13
N ARG A 30 0.19 -8.71 6.88
CA ARG A 30 0.98 -9.38 7.94
C ARG A 30 2.06 -8.46 8.52
N LYS A 31 2.79 -7.72 7.69
CA LYS A 31 3.85 -6.80 8.13
C LYS A 31 3.31 -5.68 9.03
N LEU A 32 2.12 -5.17 8.73
CA LEU A 32 1.51 -4.05 9.48
C LEU A 32 0.52 -4.50 10.55
N SER A 33 0.28 -5.81 10.68
CA SER A 33 -0.77 -6.38 11.56
C SER A 33 -2.14 -5.72 11.34
N LEU A 34 -2.48 -5.44 10.08
CA LEU A 34 -3.77 -4.86 9.69
C LEU A 34 -4.69 -5.95 9.16
N SER A 35 -5.99 -5.85 9.46
CA SER A 35 -6.98 -6.68 8.77
C SER A 35 -7.01 -6.35 7.28
N ILE A 36 -7.57 -7.26 6.48
CA ILE A 36 -7.71 -7.03 5.05
C ILE A 36 -8.65 -5.84 4.77
N GLU A 37 -9.70 -5.64 5.58
CA GLU A 37 -10.60 -4.50 5.45
C GLU A 37 -9.89 -3.17 5.73
N ASP A 38 -9.17 -3.09 6.86
CA ASP A 38 -8.42 -1.88 7.24
C ASP A 38 -7.33 -1.55 6.21
N LEU A 39 -6.64 -2.58 5.70
CA LEU A 39 -5.65 -2.42 4.63
C LEU A 39 -6.31 -1.95 3.33
N ALA A 40 -7.44 -2.53 2.94
CA ALA A 40 -8.15 -2.14 1.72
C ALA A 40 -8.66 -0.70 1.79
N LEU A 41 -9.17 -0.25 2.93
CA LEU A 41 -9.58 1.14 3.16
C LEU A 41 -8.38 2.09 3.08
N ALA A 42 -7.25 1.73 3.69
CA ALA A 42 -6.02 2.51 3.63
C ALA A 42 -5.47 2.61 2.19
N ILE A 43 -5.44 1.50 1.46
CA ILE A 43 -5.05 1.46 0.04
C ILE A 43 -6.02 2.31 -0.78
N GLY A 44 -7.34 2.19 -0.58
CA GLY A 44 -8.34 2.99 -1.27
C GLY A 44 -8.19 4.49 -1.00
N TRP A 45 -7.84 4.86 0.24
CA TRP A 45 -7.51 6.24 0.60
C TRP A 45 -6.30 6.76 -0.18
N LEU A 46 -5.20 5.99 -0.22
CA LEU A 46 -3.99 6.36 -0.97
C LEU A 46 -4.22 6.40 -2.48
N ALA A 47 -5.04 5.49 -3.01
CA ALA A 47 -5.41 5.47 -4.42
C ALA A 47 -6.18 6.74 -4.83
N ARG A 48 -7.00 7.31 -3.93
CA ARG A 48 -7.69 8.58 -4.15
C ARG A 48 -6.73 9.78 -4.17
N GLU A 49 -5.72 9.78 -3.30
CA GLU A 49 -4.80 10.92 -3.11
C GLU A 49 -3.54 10.88 -4.00
N ASN A 50 -3.38 9.80 -4.78
CA ASN A 50 -2.40 9.63 -5.87
C ASN A 50 -0.95 9.37 -5.40
N ASN A 51 -0.66 8.15 -4.95
CA ASN A 51 0.70 7.72 -4.60
C ASN A 51 0.98 6.22 -4.71
N ILE A 52 0.04 5.39 -5.19
CA ILE A 52 0.26 3.95 -5.25
C ILE A 52 -0.18 3.33 -6.57
N TYR A 53 0.53 2.29 -6.98
CA TYR A 53 0.24 1.47 -8.15
C TYR A 53 -0.20 0.09 -7.68
N ILE A 54 -1.31 -0.40 -8.22
CA ILE A 54 -1.85 -1.72 -7.90
C ILE A 54 -1.73 -2.59 -9.14
N THR A 55 -1.03 -3.72 -9.02
CA THR A 55 -0.86 -4.68 -10.11
C THR A 55 -1.33 -6.06 -9.68
N ARG A 56 -1.79 -6.88 -10.63
CA ARG A 56 -2.15 -8.27 -10.38
C ARG A 56 -1.11 -9.18 -10.98
N LYS A 57 -0.49 -10.04 -10.17
CA LYS A 57 0.52 -11.03 -10.58
C LYS A 57 0.11 -12.40 -10.05
N ASN A 58 -0.05 -13.38 -10.92
CA ASN A 58 -0.44 -14.76 -10.56
C ASN A 58 -1.68 -14.83 -9.63
N GLY A 59 -2.68 -13.99 -9.88
CA GLY A 59 -3.91 -13.93 -9.08
C GLY A 59 -3.82 -13.12 -7.79
N LEU A 60 -2.63 -12.66 -7.38
CA LEU A 60 -2.41 -11.84 -6.19
C LEU A 60 -2.33 -10.36 -6.53
N LEU A 61 -2.76 -9.49 -5.61
CA LEU A 61 -2.62 -8.04 -5.73
C LEU A 61 -1.32 -7.58 -5.09
N TYR A 62 -0.59 -6.74 -5.82
CA TYR A 62 0.63 -6.07 -5.39
C TYR A 62 0.39 -4.58 -5.36
N VAL A 63 1.02 -3.90 -4.41
CA VAL A 63 0.97 -2.44 -4.25
C VAL A 63 2.40 -1.90 -4.25
N SER A 64 2.64 -0.80 -4.95
CA SER A 64 3.91 -0.07 -4.94
C SER A 64 3.73 1.44 -4.86
N ASN A 65 4.74 2.17 -4.41
CA ASN A 65 4.73 3.66 -4.36
C ASN A 65 5.09 4.33 -5.70
N GLY A 66 5.36 3.57 -6.76
CA GLY A 66 5.63 4.11 -8.08
C GLY A 66 7.00 4.75 -8.31
N ILE A 67 7.88 4.75 -7.31
CA ILE A 67 9.27 5.16 -7.50
C ILE A 67 9.97 4.01 -8.24
N LYS A 68 9.81 3.96 -9.56
CA LYS A 68 10.78 3.25 -10.40
C LYS A 68 12.13 3.88 -10.11
N SER A 69 13.08 3.07 -9.68
CA SER A 69 14.51 3.40 -9.74
C SER A 69 14.82 3.98 -11.13
N ASN A 70 14.84 5.30 -11.23
CA ASN A 70 15.36 6.05 -12.37
C ASN A 70 16.89 6.06 -12.25
N MET A 71 17.48 4.87 -12.09
CA MET A 71 18.89 4.72 -11.76
C MET A 71 19.51 3.56 -12.54
N TYR A 72 19.23 3.52 -13.85
CA TYR A 72 20.06 2.83 -14.85
C TYR A 72 19.87 3.52 -16.21
N TYR A 73 20.58 4.62 -16.44
CA TYR A 73 21.08 5.06 -17.75
C TYR A 73 22.48 5.64 -17.56
#